data_AF-A0A165M7S7-F1
#
_entry.id   AF-A0A165M7S7-F1
#
_cell.length_a   1.000
_cell.length_b   1.000
_cell.length_c   1.000
_cell.angle_alpha   90.00
_cell.angle_beta   90.00
_cell.angle_gamma   90.00
#
_symmetry.space_group_name_H-M   'P 1'
#
loop_
_entity.id
_entity.type
_entity.pdbx_description
1 polymer ?
#
loop_
_entity_poly.entity_id
_entity_poly.type
_entity_poly.pdbx_seq_one_letter_code
_entity_poly.pdbx_strand_id
1 'polypeptide(L)'
;MDAHLYWCSQRFSAAPLTALTVLLILVRAHTFPYIVAESRHAKFVYLVCQMLYGDPGMIPSGWESTLPIPVSPAVLPTSPLAAPHLHTQQLHVAADFLQAVEEGIDANRLQDMDSFCRGFETVIFHAVHNASARMDVQHKSFATMCSLAVVLSEIAGVPRSSLHPRVRAAYALDRDGPGSVTRNREADSPLSRPRLTLAYLQHLARVRNCNGPRCTQTVFEDGRPFPVCARCKTVRYCGPECQKRDWSSAELEHRHKDICPLLRRLLCTAEIGMDDEQWTAAFDRALDIEAQLKLYLWAVDGPLFSEETKQRMKQNMKRAEEFILVNY
;
A
#
# COMPACT_ATOMS: atom_id res chain seq x y z
N MET A 1 22.93 -1.46 -4.96
CA MET A 1 22.27 -2.14 -3.84
C MET A 1 23.29 -2.78 -2.88
N ASP A 2 24.23 -3.60 -3.34
CA ASP A 2 25.19 -4.28 -2.45
C ASP A 2 25.98 -3.33 -1.54
N ALA A 3 26.44 -2.19 -2.07
CA ALA A 3 27.08 -1.15 -1.25
C ALA A 3 26.15 -0.57 -0.16
N HIS A 4 24.86 -0.41 -0.45
CA HIS A 4 23.87 0.07 0.54
C HIS A 4 23.64 -0.99 1.61
N LEU A 5 23.46 -2.27 1.22
CA LEU A 5 23.33 -3.38 2.16
C LEU A 5 24.57 -3.55 3.04
N TYR A 6 25.76 -3.39 2.44
CA TYR A 6 27.02 -3.40 3.16
C TYR A 6 27.08 -2.26 4.19
N TRP A 7 26.71 -1.03 3.82
CA TRP A 7 26.71 0.09 4.76
C TRP A 7 25.65 -0.03 5.84
N CYS A 8 24.44 -0.45 5.50
CA CYS A 8 23.39 -0.66 6.49
C CYS A 8 23.79 -1.77 7.47
N SER A 9 24.34 -2.89 7.00
CA SER A 9 24.62 -4.03 7.88
C SER A 9 25.93 -3.93 8.66
N GLN A 10 27.00 -3.39 8.08
CA GLN A 10 28.31 -3.31 8.75
C GLN A 10 28.44 -2.07 9.63
N ARG A 11 27.84 -0.95 9.21
CA ARG A 11 27.91 0.30 9.97
C ARG A 11 26.66 0.56 10.79
N PHE A 12 25.57 -0.19 10.59
CA PHE A 12 24.30 -0.01 11.28
C PHE A 12 23.82 1.46 11.32
N SER A 13 24.03 2.14 10.20
CA SER A 13 23.66 3.54 10.03
C SER A 13 22.25 3.63 9.46
N ALA A 14 21.46 4.58 9.95
CA ALA A 14 20.16 4.90 9.36
C ALA A 14 20.30 5.61 7.99
N ALA A 15 21.44 6.25 7.73
CA ALA A 15 21.65 7.10 6.55
C ALA A 15 21.46 6.38 5.20
N PRO A 16 21.97 5.15 4.96
CA PRO A 16 21.78 4.50 3.68
C PRO A 16 20.34 4.02 3.48
N LEU A 17 19.61 3.67 4.56
CA LEU A 17 18.17 3.40 4.44
C LEU A 17 17.38 4.67 4.14
N THR A 18 17.71 5.81 4.77
CA THR A 18 17.14 7.12 4.42
C THR A 18 17.40 7.47 2.95
N ALA A 19 18.63 7.31 2.48
CA ALA A 19 18.98 7.55 1.07
C ALA A 19 18.18 6.64 0.13
N LEU A 20 18.01 5.37 0.50
CA LEU A 20 17.19 4.43 -0.27
C LEU A 20 15.71 4.80 -0.26
N THR A 21 15.16 5.27 0.87
CA THR A 21 13.81 5.83 0.95
C THR A 21 13.62 7.00 -0.01
N VAL A 22 14.59 7.91 -0.08
CA VAL A 22 14.57 9.04 -1.03
C VAL A 22 14.61 8.54 -2.48
N LEU A 23 15.49 7.57 -2.80
CA LEU A 23 15.55 6.97 -4.13
C LEU A 23 14.24 6.23 -4.50
N LEU A 24 13.58 5.62 -3.52
CA LEU A 24 12.30 4.95 -3.71
C LEU A 24 11.19 5.96 -4.02
N ILE A 25 11.19 7.13 -3.38
CA ILE A 25 10.23 8.21 -3.65
C ILE A 25 10.50 8.86 -5.02
N LEU A 26 11.78 9.07 -5.35
CA LEU A 26 12.15 9.82 -6.55
C LEU A 26 12.13 8.98 -7.82
N VAL A 27 12.58 7.72 -7.80
CA VAL A 27 12.76 6.87 -8.99
C VAL A 27 12.31 5.43 -8.73
N ARG A 28 11.11 5.30 -8.14
CA ARG A 28 10.53 4.03 -7.68
C ARG A 28 10.60 2.89 -8.70
N ALA A 29 10.18 3.17 -9.93
CA ALA A 29 10.10 2.18 -11.01
C ALA A 29 11.45 1.50 -11.30
N HIS A 30 12.56 2.15 -10.96
CA HIS A 30 13.89 1.57 -11.04
C HIS A 30 14.32 1.00 -9.69
N THR A 31 14.14 1.74 -8.59
CA THR A 31 14.63 1.35 -7.27
C THR A 31 13.94 0.11 -6.70
N PHE A 32 12.61 0.04 -6.75
CA PHE A 32 11.85 -1.00 -6.07
C PHE A 32 12.12 -2.43 -6.59
N PRO A 33 12.17 -2.68 -7.92
CA PRO A 33 12.53 -4.00 -8.44
C PRO A 33 13.90 -4.51 -7.95
N TYR A 34 14.88 -3.62 -7.74
CA TYR A 34 16.18 -4.01 -7.19
C TYR A 34 16.14 -4.35 -5.69
N ILE A 35 15.17 -3.82 -4.95
CA ILE A 35 14.98 -4.12 -3.52
C ILE A 35 14.42 -5.53 -3.36
N VAL A 36 13.40 -5.89 -4.15
CA VAL A 36 12.71 -7.18 -4.06
C VAL A 36 13.38 -8.31 -4.84
N ALA A 37 14.50 -8.03 -5.52
CA ALA A 37 15.26 -9.05 -6.26
C ALA A 37 15.84 -10.12 -5.31
N GLU A 38 15.57 -11.40 -5.62
CA GLU A 38 15.76 -12.57 -4.74
C GLU A 38 17.12 -12.63 -4.03
N SER A 39 18.23 -12.40 -4.75
CA SER A 39 19.59 -12.47 -4.20
C SER A 39 19.89 -11.49 -3.05
N ARG A 40 19.08 -10.44 -2.90
CA ARG A 40 19.31 -9.32 -1.97
C ARG A 40 18.14 -9.05 -1.05
N HIS A 41 16.95 -9.44 -1.47
CA HIS A 41 15.69 -9.14 -0.81
C HIS A 41 15.70 -9.55 0.66
N ALA A 42 16.05 -10.80 0.92
CA ALA A 42 16.06 -11.36 2.26
C ALA A 42 17.08 -10.68 3.20
N LYS A 43 18.29 -10.35 2.71
CA LYS A 43 19.27 -9.56 3.49
C LYS A 43 18.72 -8.18 3.86
N PHE A 44 17.96 -7.59 2.94
CA PHE A 44 17.36 -6.28 3.16
C PHE A 44 16.19 -6.34 4.14
N VAL A 45 15.30 -7.32 4.02
CA VAL A 45 14.21 -7.57 4.98
C VAL A 45 14.76 -7.80 6.38
N TYR A 46 15.81 -8.63 6.50
CA TYR A 46 16.50 -8.88 7.77
C TYR A 46 16.94 -7.57 8.43
N LEU A 47 17.60 -6.70 7.66
CA LEU A 47 18.07 -5.41 8.12
C LEU A 47 16.92 -4.48 8.56
N VAL A 48 15.87 -4.37 7.75
CA VAL A 48 14.69 -3.56 8.08
C VAL A 48 14.08 -4.06 9.40
N CYS A 49 13.97 -5.38 9.58
CA CYS A 49 13.49 -5.96 10.83
C CYS A 49 14.39 -5.59 12.02
N GLN A 50 15.70 -5.76 11.93
CA GLN A 50 16.63 -5.35 13.00
C GLN A 50 16.48 -3.87 13.39
N MET A 51 16.32 -2.99 12.39
CA MET A 51 16.09 -1.57 12.63
C MET A 51 14.74 -1.29 13.28
N LEU A 52 13.67 -2.02 12.93
CA LEU A 52 12.35 -1.92 13.57
C LEU A 52 12.38 -2.33 15.04
N TYR A 53 13.16 -3.35 15.39
CA TYR A 53 13.43 -3.69 16.79
C TYR A 53 14.39 -2.70 17.46
N GLY A 54 15.13 -1.90 16.70
CA GLY A 54 16.20 -1.06 17.23
C GLY A 54 17.25 -1.88 17.97
N ASP A 55 17.57 -3.07 17.46
CA ASP A 55 18.61 -3.94 18.01
C ASP A 55 19.39 -4.61 16.86
N PRO A 56 20.65 -4.20 16.62
CA PRO A 56 21.48 -4.77 15.56
C PRO A 56 21.91 -6.22 15.80
N GLY A 57 21.91 -6.68 17.05
CA GLY A 57 22.32 -8.03 17.43
C GLY A 57 21.17 -9.03 17.40
N MET A 58 19.93 -8.54 17.35
CA MET A 58 18.75 -9.37 17.42
C MET A 58 18.52 -10.12 16.09
N ILE A 59 18.20 -11.41 16.21
CA ILE A 59 17.72 -12.25 15.11
C ILE A 59 16.19 -12.15 15.11
N PRO A 60 15.58 -11.58 14.06
CA PRO A 60 14.12 -11.41 13.99
C PRO A 60 13.37 -12.72 14.29
N SER A 61 12.34 -12.63 15.15
CA SER A 61 11.48 -13.78 15.44
C SER A 61 10.88 -14.36 14.15
N GLY A 62 10.90 -15.68 14.01
CA GLY A 62 10.46 -16.38 12.80
C GLY A 62 11.53 -16.50 11.71
N TRP A 63 12.75 -15.99 11.94
CA TRP A 63 13.87 -16.22 11.04
C TRP A 63 14.44 -17.63 11.25
N GLU A 64 13.88 -18.62 10.57
CA GLU A 64 14.36 -20.01 10.63
C GLU A 64 15.71 -20.14 9.89
N SER A 65 16.64 -20.90 10.47
CA SER A 65 18.01 -21.11 9.96
C SER A 65 18.11 -21.79 8.59
N THR A 66 16.99 -22.14 7.96
CA THR A 66 16.92 -22.84 6.67
C THR A 66 17.17 -21.93 5.48
N LEU A 67 17.06 -20.60 5.64
CA LEU A 67 17.41 -19.66 4.59
C LEU A 67 18.94 -19.51 4.50
N PRO A 68 19.58 -19.85 3.36
CA PRO A 68 21.05 -19.95 3.21
C PRO A 68 21.74 -18.58 3.09
N ILE A 69 21.35 -17.63 3.93
CA ILE A 69 21.91 -16.29 3.90
C ILE A 69 22.90 -16.19 5.04
N PRO A 70 24.20 -15.94 4.74
CA PRO A 70 25.14 -15.62 5.79
C PRO A 70 24.60 -14.35 6.48
N VAL A 71 24.10 -14.54 7.71
CA VAL A 71 23.76 -13.45 8.62
C VAL A 71 24.96 -12.53 8.60
N SER A 72 24.75 -11.26 8.20
CA SER A 72 25.86 -10.29 8.16
C SER A 72 26.54 -10.35 9.52
N PRO A 73 27.89 -10.42 9.59
CA PRO A 73 28.58 -10.66 10.86
C PRO A 73 28.07 -9.66 11.89
N ALA A 74 27.83 -10.17 13.10
CA ALA A 74 27.26 -9.40 14.21
C ALA A 74 27.91 -8.02 14.25
N VAL A 75 27.07 -6.97 14.22
CA VAL A 75 27.53 -5.58 14.30
C VAL A 75 28.53 -5.48 15.43
N LEU A 76 29.74 -5.00 15.15
CA LEU A 76 30.76 -4.82 16.17
C LEU A 76 30.15 -3.97 17.29
N PRO A 77 30.04 -4.48 18.54
CA PRO A 77 29.44 -3.74 19.65
C PRO A 77 30.13 -2.40 19.92
N THR A 78 31.38 -2.25 19.46
CA THR A 78 32.19 -1.04 19.53
C THR A 78 31.85 -0.01 18.45
N SER A 79 30.92 -0.30 17.54
CA SER A 79 30.49 0.65 16.52
C SER A 79 29.75 1.81 17.20
N PRO A 80 30.23 3.06 17.07
CA PRO A 80 29.54 4.22 17.65
C PRO A 80 28.13 4.42 17.08
N LEU A 81 27.81 3.74 15.97
CA LEU A 81 26.52 3.76 15.30
C LEU A 81 25.52 2.72 15.85
N ALA A 82 25.95 1.87 16.79
CA ALA A 82 25.08 0.96 17.55
C ALA A 82 24.71 1.52 18.93
N ALA A 83 24.90 2.82 19.16
CA ALA A 83 24.62 3.43 20.46
C ALA A 83 23.11 3.41 20.78
N PRO A 84 22.68 3.16 22.04
CA PRO A 84 21.27 3.01 22.39
C PRO A 84 20.36 4.18 22.01
N HIS A 85 20.90 5.41 21.99
CA HIS A 85 20.14 6.60 21.59
C HIS A 85 19.76 6.60 20.10
N LEU A 86 20.42 5.78 19.27
CA LEU A 86 20.14 5.64 17.85
C LEU A 86 19.03 4.61 17.57
N HIS A 87 18.63 3.79 18.55
CA HIS A 87 17.60 2.76 18.37
C HIS A 87 16.26 3.37 17.92
N THR A 88 15.85 4.48 18.55
CA THR A 88 14.63 5.20 18.16
C THR A 88 14.73 5.76 16.74
N GLN A 89 15.91 6.28 16.37
CA GLN A 89 16.14 6.80 15.01
C GLN A 89 16.07 5.69 13.96
N GLN A 90 16.65 4.52 14.24
CA GLN A 90 16.61 3.37 13.34
C GLN A 90 15.20 2.85 13.14
N LEU A 91 14.42 2.74 14.23
CA LEU A 91 13.01 2.39 14.18
C LEU A 91 12.23 3.37 13.30
N HIS A 92 12.41 4.68 13.49
CA HIS A 92 11.74 5.70 12.69
C HIS A 92 12.13 5.61 11.21
N VAL A 93 13.41 5.43 10.89
CA VAL A 93 13.86 5.35 9.49
C VAL A 93 13.36 4.07 8.80
N ALA A 94 13.31 2.94 9.51
CA ALA A 94 12.72 1.72 8.97
C ALA A 94 11.21 1.83 8.76
N ALA A 95 10.50 2.50 9.67
CA ALA A 95 9.08 2.78 9.51
C ALA A 95 8.80 3.75 8.35
N ASP A 96 9.59 4.82 8.22
CA ASP A 96 9.53 5.74 7.07
C ASP A 96 9.78 5.01 5.75
N PHE A 97 10.70 4.05 5.74
CA PHE A 97 10.94 3.20 4.57
C PHE A 97 9.72 2.34 4.24
N LEU A 98 9.13 1.63 5.21
CA LEU A 98 7.94 0.82 4.98
C LEU A 98 6.74 1.66 4.55
N GLN A 99 6.57 2.87 5.12
CA GLN A 99 5.57 3.82 4.64
C GLN A 99 5.85 4.25 3.20
N ALA A 100 7.11 4.48 2.82
CA ALA A 100 7.44 4.78 1.44
C ALA A 100 7.18 3.60 0.50
N VAL A 101 7.31 2.34 0.97
CA VAL A 101 6.91 1.13 0.23
C VAL A 101 5.40 1.06 0.05
N GLU A 102 4.61 1.35 1.10
CA GLU A 102 3.14 1.25 1.06
C GLU A 102 2.47 2.44 0.33
N GLU A 103 2.86 3.66 0.68
CA GLU A 103 2.11 4.88 0.37
C GLU A 103 2.87 5.87 -0.52
N GLY A 104 4.12 5.56 -0.87
CA GLY A 104 5.00 6.45 -1.61
C GLY A 104 4.47 6.84 -2.99
N ILE A 105 5.08 7.86 -3.59
CA ILE A 105 4.79 8.26 -4.98
C ILE A 105 5.09 7.07 -5.89
N ASP A 106 4.20 6.83 -6.86
CA ASP A 106 4.20 5.66 -7.75
C ASP A 106 4.03 4.30 -7.06
N ALA A 107 3.72 4.24 -5.76
CA ALA A 107 3.50 2.99 -5.07
C ALA A 107 2.24 2.29 -5.58
N ASN A 108 2.38 1.02 -5.93
CA ASN A 108 1.23 0.13 -6.05
C ASN A 108 0.99 -0.51 -4.68
N ARG A 109 0.28 0.19 -3.80
CA ARG A 109 0.13 -0.12 -2.37
C ARG A 109 0.05 -1.62 -2.04
N LEU A 110 -0.82 -2.34 -2.74
CA LEU A 110 -1.03 -3.76 -2.48
C LEU A 110 0.06 -4.63 -3.10
N GLN A 111 0.47 -4.36 -4.34
CA GLN A 111 1.47 -5.18 -5.03
C GLN A 111 2.89 -4.97 -4.51
N ASP A 112 3.28 -3.74 -4.21
CA ASP A 112 4.61 -3.41 -3.69
C ASP A 112 4.79 -4.05 -2.32
N MET A 113 3.84 -3.84 -1.41
CA MET A 113 3.94 -4.41 -0.07
C MET A 113 3.87 -5.94 -0.09
N ASP A 114 3.01 -6.54 -0.92
CA ASP A 114 2.99 -8.00 -1.13
C ASP A 114 4.35 -8.51 -1.65
N SER A 115 4.91 -7.87 -2.68
CA SER A 115 6.21 -8.25 -3.24
C SER A 115 7.35 -8.12 -2.22
N PHE A 116 7.30 -7.10 -1.37
CA PHE A 116 8.26 -6.87 -0.30
C PHE A 116 8.12 -7.87 0.86
N CYS A 117 6.89 -8.25 1.20
CA CYS A 117 6.66 -9.15 2.33
C CYS A 117 6.76 -10.64 1.95
N ARG A 118 6.68 -10.96 0.66
CA ARG A 118 6.61 -12.34 0.15
C ARG A 118 7.73 -13.23 0.69
N GLY A 119 7.33 -14.28 1.41
CA GLY A 119 8.23 -15.26 2.03
C GLY A 119 8.84 -14.81 3.37
N PHE A 120 8.51 -13.62 3.85
CA PHE A 120 8.99 -13.04 5.11
C PHE A 120 7.85 -12.50 5.99
N GLU A 121 6.62 -12.89 5.72
CA GLU A 121 5.41 -12.27 6.29
C GLU A 121 5.40 -12.38 7.82
N THR A 122 5.71 -13.56 8.36
CA THR A 122 5.78 -13.79 9.82
C THR A 122 6.91 -12.99 10.47
N VAL A 123 8.08 -12.89 9.81
CA VAL A 123 9.23 -12.14 10.32
C VAL A 123 8.90 -10.65 10.40
N ILE A 124 8.38 -10.11 9.30
CA ILE A 124 8.01 -8.69 9.20
C ILE A 124 6.86 -8.40 10.16
N PHE A 125 5.88 -9.30 10.31
CA PHE A 125 4.81 -9.18 11.30
C PHE A 125 5.37 -8.92 12.70
N HIS A 126 6.28 -9.79 13.18
CA HIS A 126 6.84 -9.64 14.52
C HIS A 126 7.61 -8.34 14.70
N ALA A 127 8.38 -7.93 13.70
CA ALA A 127 9.13 -6.68 13.71
C ALA A 127 8.20 -5.45 13.74
N VAL A 128 7.18 -5.41 12.86
CA VAL A 128 6.20 -4.34 12.75
C VAL A 128 5.33 -4.26 14.01
N HIS A 129 4.91 -5.39 14.57
CA HIS A 129 4.15 -5.47 15.80
C HIS A 129 4.94 -4.93 17.00
N ASN A 130 6.21 -5.33 17.15
CA ASN A 130 7.10 -4.80 18.18
C ASN A 130 7.33 -3.29 18.03
N ALA A 131 7.61 -2.83 16.81
CA ALA A 131 7.81 -1.42 16.52
C ALA A 131 6.55 -0.59 16.84
N SER A 132 5.36 -1.08 16.47
CA SER A 132 4.08 -0.42 16.77
C SER A 132 3.81 -0.27 18.27
N ALA A 133 4.31 -1.19 19.10
CA ALA A 133 4.18 -1.09 20.54
C ALA A 133 5.03 0.05 21.13
N ARG A 134 6.17 0.38 20.50
CA ARG A 134 7.20 1.30 21.01
C ARG A 134 7.24 2.67 20.35
N MET A 135 6.78 2.78 19.10
CA MET A 135 6.77 4.03 18.34
C MET A 135 5.89 5.09 19.01
N ASP A 136 6.18 6.37 18.81
CA ASP A 136 5.28 7.46 19.21
C ASP A 136 3.99 7.43 18.35
N VAL A 137 2.82 7.61 18.99
CA VAL A 137 1.53 7.71 18.27
C VAL A 137 1.48 8.92 17.33
N GLN A 138 2.26 9.97 17.60
CA GLN A 138 2.34 11.17 16.77
C GLN A 138 3.30 11.02 15.59
N HIS A 139 4.05 9.91 15.51
CA HIS A 139 4.93 9.66 14.38
C HIS A 139 4.10 9.42 13.11
N LYS A 140 4.44 10.09 12.00
CA LYS A 140 3.70 10.05 10.73
C LYS A 140 3.49 8.63 10.17
N SER A 141 4.38 7.69 10.49
CA SER A 141 4.31 6.29 10.03
C SER A 141 3.60 5.36 11.01
N PHE A 142 3.13 5.84 12.17
CA PHE A 142 2.48 5.00 13.17
C PHE A 142 1.23 4.29 12.63
N ALA A 143 0.41 5.02 11.86
CA ALA A 143 -0.78 4.47 11.21
C ALA A 143 -0.41 3.34 10.22
N THR A 144 0.58 3.57 9.36
CA THR A 144 1.14 2.58 8.42
C THR A 144 1.60 1.32 9.16
N MET A 145 2.34 1.48 10.26
CA MET A 145 2.81 0.32 11.06
C MET A 145 1.65 -0.49 11.66
N CYS A 146 0.62 0.19 12.16
CA CYS A 146 -0.57 -0.50 12.66
C CYS A 146 -1.31 -1.23 11.51
N SER A 147 -1.42 -0.60 10.33
CA SER A 147 -2.00 -1.21 9.12
C SER A 147 -1.30 -2.52 8.76
N LEU A 148 0.03 -2.46 8.66
CA LEU A 148 0.86 -3.60 8.32
C LEU A 148 0.79 -4.69 9.39
N ALA A 149 0.76 -4.35 10.67
CA ALA A 149 0.60 -5.33 11.75
C ALA A 149 -0.71 -6.11 11.61
N VAL A 150 -1.82 -5.44 11.29
CA VAL A 150 -3.12 -6.08 11.07
C VAL A 150 -3.08 -6.99 9.85
N VAL A 151 -2.66 -6.47 8.68
CA VAL A 151 -2.60 -7.24 7.43
C VAL A 151 -1.68 -8.47 7.55
N LEU A 152 -0.48 -8.28 8.09
CA LEU A 152 0.48 -9.37 8.24
C LEU A 152 0.05 -10.39 9.29
N SER A 153 -0.71 -9.98 10.32
CA SER A 153 -1.27 -10.94 11.28
C SER A 153 -2.26 -11.91 10.62
N GLU A 154 -3.09 -11.42 9.70
CA GLU A 154 -4.02 -12.26 8.95
C GLU A 154 -3.27 -13.23 8.04
N ILE A 155 -2.23 -12.76 7.34
CA ILE A 155 -1.42 -13.60 6.45
C ILE A 155 -0.65 -14.66 7.27
N ALA A 156 -0.11 -14.29 8.43
CA ALA A 156 0.61 -15.19 9.32
C ALA A 156 -0.31 -16.10 10.15
N GLY A 157 -1.63 -16.00 10.03
CA GLY A 157 -2.59 -16.78 10.82
C GLY A 157 -2.58 -16.45 12.31
N VAL A 158 -2.12 -15.26 12.70
CA VAL A 158 -2.07 -14.81 14.09
C VAL A 158 -3.43 -14.19 14.46
N PRO A 159 -4.09 -14.65 15.54
CA PRO A 159 -5.37 -14.09 15.96
C PRO A 159 -5.28 -12.59 16.25
N ARG A 160 -6.26 -11.80 15.81
CA ARG A 160 -6.32 -10.34 16.08
C ARG A 160 -6.30 -10.00 17.58
N SER A 161 -6.76 -10.91 18.45
CA SER A 161 -6.67 -10.76 19.91
C SER A 161 -5.23 -10.70 20.42
N SER A 162 -4.27 -11.28 19.69
CA SER A 162 -2.84 -11.24 19.98
C SER A 162 -2.15 -9.96 19.49
N LEU A 163 -2.85 -9.08 18.77
CA LEU A 163 -2.32 -7.77 18.40
C LEU A 163 -2.15 -6.88 19.65
N HIS A 164 -1.11 -6.04 19.62
CA HIS A 164 -0.85 -5.10 20.70
C HIS A 164 -2.05 -4.16 20.91
N PRO A 165 -2.44 -3.81 22.15
CA PRO A 165 -3.61 -2.97 22.42
C PRO A 165 -3.61 -1.65 21.63
N ARG A 166 -2.43 -1.03 21.43
CA ARG A 166 -2.31 0.19 20.61
C ARG A 166 -2.67 -0.01 19.14
N VAL A 167 -2.31 -1.16 18.56
CA VAL A 167 -2.66 -1.51 17.17
C VAL A 167 -4.16 -1.73 17.06
N ARG A 168 -4.76 -2.46 18.02
CA ARG A 168 -6.22 -2.67 18.06
C ARG A 168 -6.99 -1.37 18.23
N ALA A 169 -6.52 -0.49 19.11
CA ALA A 169 -7.11 0.82 19.34
C ALA A 169 -7.04 1.72 18.10
N ALA A 170 -5.90 1.73 17.38
CA ALA A 170 -5.73 2.51 16.16
C ALA A 170 -6.71 2.09 15.04
N TYR A 171 -7.05 0.80 14.97
CA TYR A 171 -8.00 0.27 14.00
C TYR A 171 -9.43 0.14 14.52
N ALA A 172 -9.71 0.69 15.71
CA ALA A 172 -11.00 0.56 16.38
C ALA A 172 -11.51 -0.89 16.45
N LEU A 173 -10.62 -1.90 16.43
CA LEU A 173 -11.00 -3.32 16.48
C LEU A 173 -11.71 -3.68 17.79
N ASP A 174 -11.47 -2.90 18.83
CA ASP A 174 -12.10 -3.05 20.14
C ASP A 174 -13.45 -2.28 20.24
N ARG A 175 -13.88 -1.53 19.21
CA ARG A 175 -15.21 -0.87 19.18
C ARG A 175 -16.36 -1.85 18.91
N ASP A 176 -16.06 -3.09 18.53
CA ASP A 176 -17.01 -4.20 18.46
C ASP A 176 -17.37 -4.72 19.87
N GLY A 177 -17.64 -3.80 20.80
CA GLY A 177 -18.24 -4.15 22.08
C GLY A 177 -19.58 -4.87 21.83
N PRO A 178 -20.03 -5.73 22.75
CA PRO A 178 -21.21 -6.61 22.57
C PRO A 178 -22.55 -5.90 22.30
N GLY A 179 -22.57 -4.57 22.14
CA GLY A 179 -23.74 -3.78 21.74
C GLY A 179 -23.72 -3.19 20.31
N SER A 180 -22.64 -3.34 19.52
CA SER A 180 -22.56 -2.81 18.14
C SER A 180 -23.08 -3.80 17.09
N VAL A 181 -24.27 -4.36 17.30
CA VAL A 181 -24.79 -5.50 16.49
C VAL A 181 -25.59 -5.05 15.25
N THR A 182 -25.76 -3.75 14.99
CA THR A 182 -26.64 -3.28 13.87
C THR A 182 -26.03 -2.26 12.92
N ARG A 183 -24.74 -1.91 13.01
CA ARG A 183 -24.11 -1.14 11.92
C ARG A 183 -23.99 -2.03 10.69
N ASN A 184 -24.47 -1.52 9.55
CA ASN A 184 -24.39 -2.17 8.25
C ASN A 184 -22.94 -2.59 7.97
N ARG A 185 -22.64 -3.88 8.20
CA ARG A 185 -21.31 -4.47 8.07
C ARG A 185 -20.70 -4.27 6.67
N GLU A 186 -21.55 -4.03 5.67
CA GLU A 186 -21.17 -3.70 4.30
C GLU A 186 -20.65 -2.27 4.13
N ALA A 187 -21.20 -1.29 4.86
CA ALA A 187 -20.75 0.11 4.82
C ALA A 187 -19.36 0.27 5.43
N ASP A 188 -19.07 -0.51 6.48
CA ASP A 188 -17.78 -0.50 7.17
C ASP A 188 -16.72 -1.41 6.52
N SER A 189 -17.07 -2.13 5.45
CA SER A 189 -16.10 -2.95 4.70
C SER A 189 -15.00 -2.05 4.10
N PRO A 190 -13.71 -2.38 4.24
CA PRO A 190 -12.64 -1.68 3.54
C PRO A 190 -12.75 -1.82 2.00
N LEU A 191 -13.56 -2.78 1.53
CA LEU A 191 -13.86 -3.03 0.13
C LEU A 191 -15.21 -2.43 -0.31
N SER A 192 -15.79 -1.52 0.49
CA SER A 192 -17.01 -0.81 0.08
C SER A 192 -16.77 0.01 -1.18
N ARG A 193 -17.83 0.20 -1.99
CA ARG A 193 -17.72 0.90 -3.29
C ARG A 193 -17.11 2.30 -3.18
N PRO A 194 -17.53 3.15 -2.22
CA PRO A 194 -16.95 4.48 -2.05
C PRO A 194 -15.47 4.42 -1.68
N ARG A 195 -15.09 3.58 -0.70
CA ARG A 195 -13.71 3.46 -0.22
C ARG A 195 -12.76 2.95 -1.29
N LEU A 196 -13.18 1.92 -2.05
CA LEU A 196 -12.36 1.40 -3.13
C LEU A 196 -12.13 2.44 -4.22
N THR A 197 -13.19 3.17 -4.59
CA THR A 197 -13.09 4.25 -5.57
C THR A 197 -12.17 5.36 -5.07
N LEU A 198 -12.28 5.76 -3.79
CA LEU A 198 -11.38 6.75 -3.19
C LEU A 198 -9.93 6.29 -3.25
N ALA A 199 -9.65 5.06 -2.79
CA ALA A 199 -8.31 4.49 -2.79
C ALA A 199 -7.72 4.48 -4.21
N TYR A 200 -8.53 4.17 -5.22
CA TYR A 200 -8.07 4.22 -6.61
C TYR A 200 -7.84 5.63 -7.12
N LEU A 201 -8.68 6.60 -6.79
CA LEU A 201 -8.46 7.99 -7.15
C LEU A 201 -7.22 8.58 -6.47
N GLN A 202 -6.98 8.23 -5.22
CA GLN A 202 -5.75 8.58 -4.49
C GLN A 202 -4.52 7.98 -5.18
N HIS A 203 -4.60 6.71 -5.60
CA HIS A 203 -3.55 6.08 -6.38
C HIS A 203 -3.31 6.80 -7.71
N LEU A 204 -4.37 7.09 -8.47
CA LEU A 204 -4.27 7.84 -9.72
C LEU A 204 -3.64 9.22 -9.50
N ALA A 205 -3.96 9.92 -8.41
CA ALA A 205 -3.33 11.20 -8.09
C ALA A 205 -1.82 11.09 -7.84
N ARG A 206 -1.35 9.96 -7.30
CA ARG A 206 0.06 9.74 -6.91
C ARG A 206 0.92 9.12 -8.00
N VAL A 207 0.37 8.24 -8.85
CA VAL A 207 1.15 7.61 -9.91
C VAL A 207 1.51 8.60 -11.01
N ARG A 208 2.65 8.40 -11.65
CA ARG A 208 3.16 9.22 -12.75
C ARG A 208 3.35 8.39 -14.02
N ASN A 209 2.50 7.39 -14.18
CA ASN A 209 2.48 6.52 -15.35
C ASN A 209 1.34 6.93 -16.28
N CYS A 210 1.43 6.51 -17.54
CA CYS A 210 0.36 6.69 -18.50
C CYS A 210 -0.82 5.77 -18.16
N ASN A 211 -2.05 6.29 -18.18
CA ASN A 211 -3.28 5.50 -18.05
C ASN A 211 -3.73 4.86 -19.38
N GLY A 212 -2.91 4.96 -20.43
CA GLY A 212 -3.20 4.34 -21.72
C GLY A 212 -3.20 2.81 -21.62
N PRO A 213 -4.16 2.11 -22.27
CA PRO A 213 -4.20 0.66 -22.27
C PRO A 213 -2.89 0.03 -22.76
N ARG A 214 -2.31 -0.85 -21.93
CA ARG A 214 -1.03 -1.54 -22.15
C ARG A 214 0.17 -0.59 -22.31
N CYS A 215 0.05 0.67 -21.90
CA CYS A 215 1.17 1.61 -21.93
C CYS A 215 1.93 1.54 -20.62
N THR A 216 3.24 1.30 -20.69
CA THR A 216 4.14 1.27 -19.52
C THR A 216 4.93 2.56 -19.36
N GLN A 217 4.67 3.57 -20.20
CA GLN A 217 5.44 4.81 -20.15
C GLN A 217 5.27 5.54 -18.83
N THR A 218 6.38 6.07 -18.34
CA THR A 218 6.46 6.86 -17.11
C THR A 218 6.95 8.28 -17.42
N VAL A 219 6.64 9.25 -16.56
CA VAL A 219 7.17 10.63 -16.72
C VAL A 219 8.70 10.70 -16.75
N PHE A 220 9.39 9.69 -16.21
CA PHE A 220 10.85 9.62 -16.20
C PHE A 220 11.43 9.32 -17.58
N GLU A 221 10.74 8.49 -18.37
CA GLU A 221 11.16 8.14 -19.72
C GLU A 221 10.91 9.29 -20.71
N ASP A 222 9.78 9.99 -20.56
CA ASP A 222 9.40 11.12 -21.44
C ASP A 222 10.04 12.45 -21.01
N GLY A 223 10.57 12.53 -19.77
CA GLY A 223 11.21 13.72 -19.22
C GLY A 223 10.25 14.89 -18.93
N ARG A 224 8.92 14.69 -19.03
CA ARG A 224 7.91 15.72 -18.78
C ARG A 224 6.66 15.15 -18.09
N PRO A 225 5.89 15.99 -17.36
CA PRO A 225 4.60 15.58 -16.83
C PRO A 225 3.61 15.23 -17.95
N PHE A 226 2.88 14.12 -17.77
CA PHE A 226 1.83 13.73 -18.71
C PHE A 226 0.58 14.62 -18.59
N PRO A 227 -0.01 15.06 -19.70
CA PRO A 227 -1.28 15.80 -19.66
C PRO A 227 -2.40 14.97 -19.04
N VAL A 228 -3.18 15.61 -18.17
CA VAL A 228 -4.42 15.04 -17.61
C VAL A 228 -5.60 15.24 -18.54
N CYS A 229 -6.58 14.34 -18.50
CA CYS A 229 -7.83 14.50 -19.24
C CYS A 229 -8.50 15.83 -18.88
N ALA A 230 -8.76 16.67 -19.89
CA ALA A 230 -9.26 18.02 -19.65
C ALA A 230 -10.64 18.09 -18.99
N ARG A 231 -11.43 16.99 -19.03
CA ARG A 231 -12.79 16.93 -18.49
C ARG A 231 -12.84 16.48 -17.03
N CYS A 232 -12.21 15.36 -16.67
CA CYS A 232 -12.23 14.84 -15.29
C CYS A 232 -11.03 15.26 -14.45
N LYS A 233 -9.92 15.68 -15.08
CA LYS A 233 -8.65 16.06 -14.43
C LYS A 233 -7.99 14.95 -13.58
N THR A 234 -8.42 13.70 -13.74
CA THR A 234 -7.94 12.56 -12.94
C THR A 234 -6.90 11.71 -13.67
N VAL A 235 -7.27 11.16 -14.83
CA VAL A 235 -6.39 10.27 -15.61
C VAL A 235 -5.43 11.06 -16.46
N ARG A 236 -4.21 10.54 -16.67
CA ARG A 236 -3.16 11.18 -17.47
C ARG A 236 -2.64 10.26 -18.57
N TYR A 237 -2.19 10.83 -19.67
CA TYR A 237 -1.70 10.07 -20.82
C TYR A 237 -0.41 10.66 -21.35
N CYS A 238 0.53 9.82 -21.79
CA CYS A 238 1.76 10.29 -22.44
C CYS A 238 1.51 11.03 -23.77
N GLY A 239 0.34 10.82 -24.39
CA GLY A 239 -0.05 11.50 -25.63
C GLY A 239 -1.49 11.21 -26.07
N PRO A 240 -1.95 11.88 -27.14
CA PRO A 240 -3.34 11.78 -27.63
C PRO A 240 -3.69 10.37 -28.12
N GLU A 241 -2.73 9.59 -28.60
CA GLU A 241 -2.99 8.23 -29.08
C GLU A 241 -3.38 7.28 -27.94
N CYS A 242 -2.72 7.38 -26.78
CA CYS A 242 -3.11 6.63 -25.58
C CYS A 242 -4.50 7.05 -25.09
N GLN A 243 -4.79 8.36 -25.09
CA GLN A 243 -6.11 8.87 -24.71
C GLN A 243 -7.22 8.38 -25.65
N LYS A 244 -7.00 8.43 -26.97
CA LYS A 244 -7.97 7.92 -27.96
C LYS A 244 -8.24 6.44 -27.77
N ARG A 245 -7.20 5.64 -27.54
CA ARG A 245 -7.33 4.20 -27.30
C ARG A 245 -8.17 3.92 -26.04
N ASP A 246 -7.89 4.62 -24.94
CA ASP A 246 -8.67 4.48 -23.70
C ASP A 246 -10.12 4.97 -23.86
N TRP A 247 -10.35 5.93 -24.77
CA TRP A 247 -11.67 6.50 -25.05
C TRP A 247 -12.58 5.57 -25.85
N SER A 248 -12.07 4.90 -26.89
CA SER A 248 -12.89 4.20 -27.87
C SER A 248 -12.60 2.72 -28.07
N SER A 249 -11.60 2.14 -27.41
CA SER A 249 -11.27 0.72 -27.60
C SER A 249 -12.43 -0.18 -27.18
N ALA A 250 -12.92 -1.02 -28.10
CA ALA A 250 -13.94 -2.02 -27.81
C ALA A 250 -13.41 -3.18 -26.95
N GLU A 251 -12.08 -3.34 -26.84
CA GLU A 251 -11.45 -4.36 -25.99
C GLU A 251 -11.52 -4.03 -24.49
N LEU A 252 -11.87 -2.78 -24.14
CA LEU A 252 -11.94 -2.34 -22.74
C LEU A 252 -13.37 -2.44 -22.21
N GLU A 253 -13.52 -3.19 -21.12
CA GLU A 253 -14.79 -3.27 -20.38
C GLU A 253 -15.19 -1.87 -19.83
N HIS A 254 -14.21 -1.09 -19.39
CA HIS A 254 -14.40 0.23 -18.77
C HIS A 254 -13.68 1.35 -19.54
N ARG A 255 -14.20 1.71 -20.70
CA ARG A 255 -13.66 2.82 -21.51
C ARG A 255 -13.76 4.15 -20.76
N HIS A 256 -12.76 5.01 -20.94
CA HIS A 256 -12.76 6.33 -20.29
C HIS A 256 -13.95 7.20 -20.72
N LYS A 257 -14.49 7.01 -21.94
CA LYS A 257 -15.70 7.72 -22.39
C LYS A 257 -16.89 7.52 -21.43
N ASP A 258 -16.98 6.33 -20.84
CA ASP A 258 -18.08 5.93 -19.97
C ASP A 258 -17.82 6.33 -18.50
N ILE A 259 -16.54 6.41 -18.11
CA ILE A 259 -16.08 6.74 -16.75
C ILE A 259 -15.92 8.25 -16.53
N CYS A 260 -15.44 8.98 -17.54
CA CYS A 260 -15.12 10.40 -17.45
C CYS A 260 -16.29 11.27 -16.95
N PRO A 261 -17.54 11.10 -17.41
CA PRO A 261 -18.67 11.88 -16.90
C PRO A 261 -18.96 11.60 -15.42
N LEU A 262 -18.81 10.35 -14.98
CA LEU A 262 -19.04 9.93 -13.60
C LEU A 262 -18.01 10.54 -12.66
N LEU A 263 -16.72 10.51 -13.04
CA LEU A 263 -15.65 11.15 -12.30
C LEU A 263 -15.87 12.66 -12.19
N ARG A 264 -16.27 13.32 -13.30
CA ARG A 264 -16.59 14.75 -13.28
C ARG A 264 -17.73 15.05 -12.31
N ARG A 265 -18.82 14.26 -12.35
CA ARG A 265 -19.98 14.43 -11.46
C ARG A 265 -19.58 14.28 -9.99
N LEU A 266 -18.83 13.22 -9.67
CA LEU A 266 -18.34 12.95 -8.31
C LEU A 266 -17.39 14.04 -7.80
N LEU A 267 -16.39 14.42 -8.59
CA LEU A 267 -15.37 15.40 -8.19
C LEU A 267 -15.86 16.85 -8.21
N CYS A 268 -17.08 17.11 -8.70
CA CYS A 268 -17.75 18.40 -8.49
C CYS A 268 -18.31 18.54 -7.07
N THR A 269 -18.47 17.45 -6.32
CA THR A 269 -19.06 17.43 -4.97
C THR A 269 -18.16 16.83 -3.90
N ALA A 270 -17.07 16.18 -4.29
CA ALA A 270 -16.16 15.46 -3.42
C ALA A 270 -14.70 15.83 -3.69
N GLU A 271 -13.90 15.91 -2.63
CA GLU A 271 -12.44 16.08 -2.71
C GLU A 271 -11.74 14.80 -2.26
N ILE A 272 -10.63 14.45 -2.91
CA ILE A 272 -9.86 13.22 -2.63
C ILE A 272 -9.26 13.23 -1.19
N GLY A 273 -9.21 14.39 -0.54
CA GLY A 273 -8.73 14.57 0.84
C GLY A 273 -9.83 14.52 1.92
N MET A 274 -11.10 14.31 1.56
CA MET A 274 -12.19 14.13 2.53
C MET A 274 -11.95 12.90 3.40
N ASP A 275 -12.48 12.93 4.62
CA ASP A 275 -12.54 11.72 5.45
C ASP A 275 -13.52 10.68 4.87
N ASP A 276 -13.44 9.44 5.36
CA ASP A 276 -14.23 8.31 4.86
C ASP A 276 -15.75 8.57 4.90
N GLU A 277 -16.25 9.25 5.95
CA GLU A 277 -17.68 9.49 6.14
C GLU A 277 -18.17 10.56 5.17
N GLN A 278 -17.43 11.68 5.06
CA GLN A 278 -17.69 12.75 4.11
C GLN A 278 -17.62 12.24 2.67
N TRP A 279 -16.60 11.45 2.34
CA TRP A 279 -16.43 10.87 1.02
C TRP A 279 -17.60 9.94 0.66
N THR A 280 -17.95 9.02 1.57
CA THR A 280 -19.07 8.08 1.38
C THR A 280 -20.37 8.83 1.12
N ALA A 281 -20.68 9.83 1.96
CA ALA A 281 -21.88 10.62 1.80
C ALA A 281 -21.87 11.43 0.47
N ALA A 282 -20.72 11.96 0.04
CA ALA A 282 -20.61 12.66 -1.24
C ALA A 282 -20.75 11.71 -2.43
N PHE A 283 -20.17 10.51 -2.35
CA PHE A 283 -20.27 9.47 -3.36
C PHE A 283 -21.72 9.02 -3.57
N ASP A 284 -22.45 8.77 -2.49
CA ASP A 284 -23.85 8.36 -2.53
C ASP A 284 -24.78 9.45 -3.07
N ARG A 285 -24.54 10.71 -2.72
CA ARG A 285 -25.32 11.84 -3.26
C ARG A 285 -25.04 12.10 -4.74
N ALA A 286 -23.80 11.92 -5.19
CA ALA A 286 -23.38 12.27 -6.54
C ALA A 286 -23.77 11.21 -7.58
N LEU A 287 -23.91 9.94 -7.17
CA LEU A 287 -24.02 8.81 -8.08
C LEU A 287 -25.19 7.90 -7.71
N ASP A 288 -26.04 7.64 -8.70
CA ASP A 288 -26.99 6.52 -8.67
C ASP A 288 -26.27 5.16 -8.59
N ILE A 289 -27.00 4.11 -8.21
CA ILE A 289 -26.43 2.77 -7.94
C ILE A 289 -25.68 2.21 -9.16
N GLU A 290 -26.18 2.42 -10.38
CA GLU A 290 -25.53 1.95 -11.61
C GLU A 290 -24.18 2.64 -11.82
N ALA A 291 -24.15 3.97 -11.67
CA ALA A 291 -22.91 4.75 -11.77
C ALA A 291 -21.90 4.40 -10.66
N GLN A 292 -22.37 4.14 -9.44
CA GLN A 292 -21.53 3.68 -8.34
C GLN A 292 -20.85 2.34 -8.69
N LEU A 293 -21.64 1.37 -9.17
CA LEU A 293 -21.16 0.05 -9.57
C LEU A 293 -20.13 0.16 -10.70
N LYS A 294 -20.39 1.02 -11.69
CA LYS A 294 -19.49 1.25 -12.82
C LYS A 294 -18.14 1.83 -12.41
N LEU A 295 -18.12 2.81 -11.50
CA LEU A 295 -16.86 3.35 -10.96
C LEU A 295 -16.13 2.33 -10.09
N TYR A 296 -16.87 1.57 -9.29
CA TYR A 296 -16.30 0.51 -8.47
C TYR A 296 -15.59 -0.55 -9.33
N LEU A 297 -16.25 -1.06 -10.37
CA LEU A 297 -15.66 -2.05 -11.28
C LEU A 297 -14.44 -1.49 -12.03
N TRP A 298 -14.51 -0.24 -12.48
CA TRP A 298 -13.35 0.44 -13.05
C TRP A 298 -12.18 0.55 -12.07
N ALA A 299 -12.46 0.77 -10.78
CA ALA A 299 -11.44 0.78 -9.74
C ALA A 299 -10.86 -0.63 -9.46
N VAL A 300 -11.70 -1.66 -9.46
CA VAL A 300 -11.27 -3.07 -9.34
C VAL A 300 -10.34 -3.44 -10.50
N ASP A 301 -10.67 -3.06 -11.73
CA ASP A 301 -9.88 -3.38 -12.92
C ASP A 301 -8.58 -2.59 -13.04
N GLY A 302 -8.43 -1.54 -12.23
CA GLY A 302 -7.19 -0.78 -12.10
C GLY A 302 -5.99 -1.62 -11.62
N PRO A 303 -4.79 -1.03 -11.62
CA PRO A 303 -3.56 -1.71 -11.18
C PRO A 303 -3.51 -2.02 -9.68
N LEU A 304 -4.47 -1.57 -8.86
CA LEU A 304 -4.44 -1.78 -7.42
C LEU A 304 -4.42 -3.25 -7.01
N PHE A 305 -5.08 -4.12 -7.78
CA PHE A 305 -5.31 -5.51 -7.41
C PHE A 305 -4.56 -6.48 -8.31
N SER A 306 -4.14 -7.62 -7.77
CA SER A 306 -3.71 -8.75 -8.59
C SER A 306 -4.89 -9.30 -9.39
N GLU A 307 -4.62 -9.92 -10.54
CA GLU A 307 -5.68 -10.51 -11.37
C GLU A 307 -6.53 -11.54 -10.61
N GLU A 308 -5.92 -12.33 -9.71
CA GLU A 308 -6.64 -13.24 -8.82
C GLU A 308 -7.59 -12.49 -7.87
N THR A 309 -7.13 -11.39 -7.27
CA THR A 309 -7.96 -10.58 -6.37
C THR A 309 -9.11 -9.93 -7.13
N LYS A 310 -8.86 -9.42 -8.34
CA LYS A 310 -9.90 -8.88 -9.23
C LYS A 310 -10.97 -9.92 -9.52
N GLN A 311 -10.57 -11.13 -9.91
CA GLN A 311 -11.49 -12.22 -10.19
C GLN A 311 -12.35 -12.58 -8.98
N ARG A 312 -11.75 -12.67 -7.79
CA ARG A 312 -12.48 -12.95 -6.54
C ARG A 312 -13.48 -11.84 -6.21
N MET A 313 -13.09 -10.57 -6.37
CA MET A 313 -13.98 -9.43 -6.12
C MET A 313 -15.17 -9.42 -7.09
N LYS A 314 -14.90 -9.62 -8.40
CA LYS A 314 -15.96 -9.72 -9.43
C LYS A 314 -16.92 -10.89 -9.16
N GLN A 315 -16.40 -12.05 -8.75
CA GLN A 315 -17.22 -13.23 -8.40
C GLN A 315 -18.10 -12.98 -7.17
N ASN A 316 -17.55 -12.38 -6.11
CA ASN A 316 -18.31 -12.05 -4.91
C ASN A 316 -19.43 -11.05 -5.21
N MET A 317 -19.15 -10.08 -6.07
CA MET A 317 -20.14 -9.10 -6.50
C MET A 317 -21.27 -9.75 -7.32
N LYS A 318 -20.94 -10.61 -8.27
CA LYS A 318 -21.93 -11.37 -9.06
C LYS A 318 -22.84 -12.21 -8.16
N ARG A 319 -22.29 -12.86 -7.13
CA ARG A 319 -23.07 -13.62 -6.14
C ARG A 319 -24.00 -12.72 -5.32
N ALA A 320 -23.56 -11.52 -4.97
CA ALA A 320 -24.39 -10.56 -4.24
C ALA A 320 -25.56 -10.06 -5.10
N GLU A 321 -25.31 -9.79 -6.39
CA GLU A 321 -26.36 -9.42 -7.36
C GLU A 321 -27.38 -10.54 -7.56
N GLU A 322 -26.91 -11.78 -7.74
CA GLU A 322 -27.78 -12.96 -7.84
C GLU A 322 -28.63 -13.14 -6.57
N PHE A 323 -28.06 -12.90 -5.39
CA PHE A 323 -28.80 -12.97 -4.13
C PHE A 323 -29.88 -11.90 -4.02
N ILE A 324 -29.62 -10.66 -4.48
CA ILE A 324 -30.62 -9.59 -4.49
C ILE A 324 -31.76 -9.93 -5.46
N LEU A 325 -31.45 -10.41 -6.67
CA LEU A 325 -32.46 -10.77 -7.67
C LEU A 325 -33.34 -11.98 -7.28
N VAL A 326 -32.86 -12.85 -6.40
CA VAL A 326 -33.65 -14.02 -5.92
C VAL A 326 -34.58 -13.64 -4.77
N ASN A 327 -34.25 -12.60 -3.99
CA ASN A 327 -34.98 -12.24 -2.78
C ASN A 327 -35.90 -11.03 -2.92
N TYR A 328 -35.96 -10.39 -4.11
CA TYR A 328 -36.79 -9.23 -4.43
C TYR A 328 -37.43 -9.36 -5.80
#